data_AF-A0A6J6CYA3-F1
#
_entry.id   AF-A0A6J6CYA3-F1
#
_cell.length_a   1.000
_cell.length_b   1.000
_cell.length_c   1.000
_cell.angle_alpha   90.00
_cell.angle_beta   90.00
_cell.angle_gamma   90.00
#
_symmetry.space_group_name_H-M   'P 1'
#
loop_
_entity.id
_entity.type
_entity.pdbx_description
1 polymer ?
#
loop_
_entity_poly.entity_id
_entity_poly.type
_entity_poly.pdbx_seq_one_letter_code
_entity_poly.pdbx_strand_id
1 'polypeptide(L)'
;MVQSAQTPSLVSSARDILIPMATGITILDPTNESTPAVRQLLARPASVKGLTVGLLDISKPRGNVFLNRIEELLTERGAKVLRFSKPTFTKPAPVDLRQEIATQCNLVIEALAD
;
A
#
# COMPACT_ATOMS: atom_id res chain seq x y z
N MET A 1 -29.84 -13.67 -63.33
CA MET A 1 -29.49 -14.53 -62.20
C MET A 1 -28.63 -13.72 -61.23
N VAL A 2 -29.18 -13.48 -60.02
CA VAL A 2 -28.52 -13.11 -58.73
C VAL A 2 -27.81 -11.72 -58.66
N GLN A 3 -28.43 -10.64 -58.15
CA GLN A 3 -28.52 -10.13 -56.74
C GLN A 3 -27.17 -9.91 -56.01
N SER A 4 -26.76 -8.64 -55.78
CA SER A 4 -26.61 -7.91 -54.49
C SER A 4 -25.86 -8.67 -53.38
N ALA A 5 -24.93 -8.12 -52.59
CA ALA A 5 -24.90 -6.80 -51.95
C ALA A 5 -23.56 -6.54 -51.19
N GLN A 6 -23.30 -5.26 -50.91
CA GLN A 6 -22.77 -4.65 -49.66
C GLN A 6 -21.35 -4.95 -49.09
N THR A 7 -20.74 -3.82 -48.69
CA THR A 7 -19.46 -3.50 -48.01
C THR A 7 -19.44 -3.83 -46.49
N PRO A 8 -18.44 -3.37 -45.68
CA PRO A 8 -17.12 -3.92 -45.28
C PRO A 8 -17.06 -4.47 -43.82
N SER A 9 -15.92 -4.95 -43.32
CA SER A 9 -15.40 -4.57 -41.97
C SER A 9 -14.08 -5.24 -41.59
N LEU A 10 -13.21 -4.43 -40.97
CA LEU A 10 -11.97 -4.82 -40.30
C LEU A 10 -12.26 -5.72 -39.08
N VAL A 11 -11.53 -6.82 -38.94
CA VAL A 11 -11.24 -7.38 -37.61
C VAL A 11 -9.74 -7.64 -37.53
N SER A 12 -9.11 -6.82 -36.69
CA SER A 12 -7.75 -6.95 -36.18
C SER A 12 -7.48 -8.38 -35.75
N SER A 13 -6.58 -9.06 -36.45
CA SER A 13 -6.07 -10.38 -36.07
C SER A 13 -5.46 -10.25 -34.67
N ALA A 14 -6.16 -10.82 -33.69
CA ALA A 14 -5.61 -11.11 -32.38
C ALA A 14 -4.33 -11.91 -32.63
N ARG A 15 -3.19 -11.28 -32.34
CA ARG A 15 -1.93 -11.98 -32.15
C ARG A 15 -2.12 -12.79 -30.88
N ASP A 16 -2.69 -13.97 -31.03
CA ASP A 16 -2.57 -15.07 -30.10
C ASP A 16 -1.07 -15.30 -29.90
N ILE A 17 -0.56 -14.77 -28.80
CA ILE A 17 0.78 -15.09 -28.30
C ILE A 17 0.69 -16.54 -27.84
N LEU A 18 0.86 -17.46 -28.80
CA LEU A 18 1.04 -18.88 -28.54
C LEU A 18 2.41 -19.03 -27.85
N ILE A 19 2.43 -19.01 -26.52
CA ILE A 19 3.59 -19.43 -25.75
C ILE A 19 3.72 -20.95 -25.96
N PRO A 20 4.82 -21.45 -26.55
CA PRO A 20 5.01 -22.89 -26.64
C PRO A 20 5.15 -23.46 -25.22
N MET A 21 4.24 -24.36 -24.84
CA MET A 21 4.29 -25.05 -23.56
C MET A 21 5.49 -26.00 -23.55
N ALA A 22 6.60 -25.53 -22.96
CA ALA A 22 7.76 -26.36 -22.68
C ALA A 22 7.32 -27.55 -21.79
N THR A 23 7.67 -28.76 -22.22
CA THR A 23 7.34 -30.01 -21.53
C THR A 23 8.33 -30.26 -20.38
N GLY A 24 8.37 -29.35 -19.41
CA GLY A 24 9.28 -29.39 -18.26
C GLY A 24 8.64 -28.81 -17.01
N ILE A 25 9.14 -29.18 -15.84
CA ILE A 25 8.67 -28.65 -14.56
C ILE A 25 9.14 -27.20 -14.44
N THR A 26 8.20 -26.26 -14.40
CA THR A 26 8.47 -24.86 -14.06
C THR A 26 8.58 -24.73 -12.55
N ILE A 27 9.79 -24.49 -12.06
CA ILE A 27 10.03 -24.13 -10.66
C ILE A 27 9.96 -22.60 -10.57
N LEU A 28 9.05 -22.09 -9.75
CA LEU A 28 8.93 -20.66 -9.48
C LEU A 28 9.67 -20.34 -8.18
N ASP A 29 10.56 -19.33 -8.22
CA ASP A 29 11.13 -18.75 -7.01
C ASP A 29 10.09 -17.78 -6.40
N PRO A 30 9.66 -17.98 -5.14
CA PRO A 30 8.76 -17.04 -4.46
C PRO A 30 9.43 -15.69 -4.14
N THR A 31 10.74 -15.56 -4.35
CA THR A 31 11.48 -14.31 -4.20
C THR A 31 11.10 -13.36 -5.32
N ASN A 32 10.79 -12.10 -4.96
CA ASN A 32 10.54 -11.08 -5.96
C ASN A 32 11.84 -10.78 -6.71
N GLU A 33 11.93 -11.22 -7.97
CA GLU A 33 13.08 -10.97 -8.84
C GLU A 33 13.21 -9.50 -9.28
N SER A 34 12.17 -8.69 -9.03
CA SER A 34 12.22 -7.26 -9.32
C SER A 34 13.16 -6.53 -8.36
N THR A 35 14.13 -5.78 -8.90
CA THR A 35 14.90 -4.83 -8.09
C THR A 35 14.00 -3.71 -7.59
N PRO A 36 13.77 -3.56 -6.28
CA PRO A 36 12.91 -2.50 -5.77
C PRO A 36 13.52 -1.13 -6.05
N ALA A 37 12.67 -0.15 -6.38
CA ALA A 37 13.11 1.23 -6.55
C ALA A 37 13.72 1.75 -5.24
N VAL A 38 14.93 2.32 -5.31
CA VAL A 38 15.58 2.97 -4.18
C VAL A 38 14.80 4.24 -3.85
N ARG A 39 14.25 4.33 -2.63
CA ARG A 39 13.59 5.53 -2.12
C ARG A 39 14.52 6.25 -1.16
N GLN A 40 14.68 7.57 -1.34
CA GLN A 40 15.40 8.38 -0.39
C GLN A 40 14.58 8.49 0.91
N LEU A 41 15.20 8.14 2.03
CA LEU A 41 14.60 8.33 3.35
C LEU A 41 14.50 9.83 3.66
N LEU A 42 13.38 10.22 4.27
CA LEU A 42 13.25 11.58 4.80
C LEU A 42 14.25 11.80 5.93
N ALA A 43 14.73 13.05 6.05
CA ALA A 43 15.57 13.44 7.18
C ALA A 43 14.81 13.24 8.50
N ARG A 44 15.43 12.54 9.44
CA ARG A 44 14.84 12.30 10.75
C ARG A 44 14.79 13.62 11.54
N PRO A 45 13.62 14.05 12.05
CA PRO A 45 13.56 15.22 12.92
C PRO A 45 14.41 15.04 14.18
N ALA A 46 15.06 16.11 14.62
CA ALA A 46 15.85 16.11 15.86
C ALA A 46 14.99 15.88 17.11
N SER A 47 13.70 16.21 17.05
CA SER A 47 12.73 16.02 18.14
C SER A 47 11.31 15.89 17.59
N VAL A 48 10.42 15.32 18.38
CA VAL A 48 8.98 15.25 18.12
C VAL A 48 8.20 16.42 18.75
N LYS A 49 8.86 17.26 19.55
CA LYS A 49 8.23 18.38 20.25
C LYS A 49 7.58 19.35 19.27
N GLY A 50 6.28 19.60 19.44
CA GLY A 50 5.48 20.47 18.58
C GLY A 50 5.05 19.84 17.24
N LEU A 51 5.53 18.64 16.91
CA LEU A 51 5.13 17.91 15.69
C LEU A 51 3.85 17.12 15.92
N THR A 52 3.09 16.90 14.85
CA THR A 52 1.96 15.99 14.84
C THR A 52 2.42 14.59 14.40
N VAL A 53 2.18 13.60 15.26
CA VAL A 53 2.47 12.18 15.01
C VAL A 53 1.15 11.41 14.87
N GLY A 54 0.95 10.79 13.71
CA GLY A 54 -0.15 9.87 13.48
C GLY A 54 0.17 8.47 13.99
N LEU A 55 -0.73 7.87 14.77
CA LEU A 55 -0.65 6.48 15.19
C LEU A 55 -1.71 5.67 14.44
N LEU A 56 -1.27 4.87 13.48
CA LEU A 56 -2.14 4.02 12.67
C LEU A 56 -2.31 2.65 13.32
N ASP A 57 -3.51 2.38 13.83
CA ASP A 57 -3.95 1.06 14.24
C ASP A 57 -4.27 0.22 13.01
N ILE A 58 -3.72 -0.98 12.96
CA ILE A 58 -3.98 -1.92 11.88
C ILE A 58 -5.17 -2.84 12.13
N SER A 59 -5.88 -2.66 13.25
CA SER A 59 -7.06 -3.43 13.64
C SER A 59 -6.77 -4.90 13.93
N LYS A 60 -5.57 -5.21 14.45
CA LYS A 60 -5.30 -6.51 15.10
C LYS A 60 -5.70 -6.46 16.58
N PRO A 61 -6.14 -7.58 17.18
CA PRO A 61 -6.49 -7.63 18.59
C PRO A 61 -5.35 -7.10 19.47
N ARG A 62 -5.69 -6.27 20.46
CA ARG A 62 -4.78 -5.68 21.43
C ARG A 62 -3.74 -4.68 20.86
N GLY A 63 -3.85 -4.29 19.58
CA GLY A 63 -3.02 -3.22 19.01
C GLY A 63 -3.16 -1.90 19.77
N ASN A 64 -4.35 -1.62 20.27
CA ASN A 64 -4.65 -0.46 21.12
C ASN A 64 -3.80 -0.40 22.40
N VAL A 65 -3.45 -1.53 23.04
CA VAL A 65 -2.65 -1.53 24.28
C VAL A 65 -1.26 -0.94 24.02
N PHE A 66 -0.63 -1.36 22.93
CA PHE A 66 0.66 -0.82 22.52
C PHE A 66 0.54 0.66 22.13
N LEU A 67 -0.45 1.00 21.30
CA LEU A 67 -0.62 2.35 20.79
C LEU A 67 -0.95 3.37 21.88
N ASN A 68 -1.71 2.98 22.90
CA ASN A 68 -1.97 3.84 24.06
C ASN A 68 -0.68 4.19 24.79
N ARG A 69 0.22 3.21 25.00
CA ARG A 69 1.50 3.47 25.66
C ARG A 69 2.42 4.36 24.81
N ILE A 70 2.40 4.19 23.50
CA ILE A 70 3.14 5.07 22.59
C ILE A 70 2.59 6.49 22.61
N GLU A 71 1.27 6.66 22.62
CA GLU A 71 0.61 7.96 22.71
C GLU A 71 1.01 8.73 23.98
N GLU A 72 1.01 8.06 25.14
CA GLU A 72 1.49 8.63 26.41
C GLU A 72 2.92 9.16 26.27
N LEU A 73 3.85 8.31 25.82
CA LEU A 73 5.27 8.66 25.69
C LEU A 73 5.54 9.78 24.70
N LEU A 74 4.78 9.84 23.60
CA LEU A 74 4.91 10.91 22.60
C LEU A 74 4.38 12.25 23.14
N THR A 75 3.24 12.20 23.85
CA THR A 75 2.63 13.38 24.46
C THR A 75 3.51 13.96 25.56
N GLU A 76 4.09 13.11 26.42
CA GLU A 76 5.08 13.50 27.44
C GLU A 76 6.30 14.22 26.82
N ARG A 77 6.69 13.83 25.59
CA ARG A 77 7.79 14.45 24.84
C ARG A 77 7.35 15.70 24.05
N GLY A 78 6.10 16.11 24.18
CA GLY A 78 5.54 17.32 23.60
C GLY A 78 5.07 17.20 22.16
N ALA A 79 4.84 15.98 21.66
CA ALA A 79 4.18 15.79 20.36
C ALA A 79 2.66 15.96 20.47
N LYS A 80 2.01 16.30 19.36
CA LYS A 80 0.56 16.17 19.20
C LYS A 80 0.29 14.80 18.58
N VAL A 81 -0.66 14.04 19.12
CA VAL A 81 -0.96 12.69 18.63
C VAL A 81 -2.32 12.67 17.95
N LEU A 82 -2.41 12.03 16.78
CA LEU A 82 -3.66 11.74 16.07
C LEU A 82 -3.80 10.22 15.91
N ARG A 83 -5.00 9.68 16.15
CA ARG A 83 -5.29 8.25 16.07
C ARG A 83 -6.03 7.94 14.77
N PHE A 84 -5.52 6.95 14.05
CA PHE A 84 -6.12 6.44 12.83
C PHE A 84 -6.31 4.93 12.95
N SER A 85 -7.27 4.37 12.22
CA SER A 85 -7.49 2.93 12.19
C SER A 85 -7.80 2.44 10.78
N LYS A 86 -7.15 1.35 10.37
CA LYS A 86 -7.52 0.65 9.15
C LYS A 86 -8.86 -0.08 9.36
N PRO A 87 -9.74 -0.14 8.35
CA PRO A 87 -10.96 -0.95 8.44
C PRO A 87 -10.68 -2.45 8.65
N THR A 88 -9.55 -2.94 8.15
CA THR A 88 -9.10 -4.33 8.28
C THR A 88 -7.58 -4.42 8.21
N PHE A 89 -7.00 -5.44 8.83
CA PHE A 89 -5.56 -5.72 8.80
C PHE A 89 -5.13 -6.41 7.49
N THR A 90 -6.06 -6.94 6.68
CA THR A 90 -5.75 -7.79 5.51
C THR A 90 -5.54 -7.02 4.22
N LYS A 91 -5.73 -5.69 4.22
CA LYS A 91 -5.59 -4.84 3.04
C LYS A 91 -4.79 -3.58 3.38
N PRO A 92 -4.10 -2.97 2.40
CA PRO A 92 -3.48 -1.66 2.58
C PRO A 92 -4.49 -0.61 3.07
N ALA A 93 -4.01 0.39 3.81
CA ALA A 93 -4.84 1.52 4.25
C ALA A 93 -5.56 2.16 3.05
N PRO A 94 -6.86 2.49 3.13
CA PRO A 94 -7.57 3.18 2.05
C PRO A 94 -6.85 4.45 1.58
N VAL A 95 -7.02 4.82 0.31
CA VAL A 95 -6.36 6.02 -0.27
C VAL A 95 -6.69 7.26 0.55
N ASP A 96 -7.96 7.44 0.90
CA ASP A 96 -8.44 8.59 1.66
C ASP A 96 -7.78 8.67 3.04
N LEU A 97 -7.63 7.53 3.73
CA LEU A 97 -6.95 7.47 5.02
C LEU A 97 -5.46 7.85 4.89
N ARG A 98 -4.78 7.40 3.83
CA ARG A 98 -3.38 7.79 3.59
C ARG A 98 -3.27 9.29 3.29
N GLN A 99 -4.22 9.85 2.55
CA GLN A 99 -4.26 11.27 2.23
C GLN A 99 -4.50 12.12 3.49
N GLU A 100 -5.42 11.69 4.34
CA GLU A 100 -5.67 12.32 5.63
C GLU A 100 -4.41 12.33 6.50
N ILE A 101 -3.76 11.18 6.65
CA ILE A 101 -2.50 11.08 7.42
C ILE A 101 -1.43 12.00 6.83
N ALA A 102 -1.25 11.99 5.51
CA ALA A 102 -0.24 12.81 4.82
C ALA A 102 -0.49 14.33 4.96
N THR A 103 -1.74 14.75 5.12
CA THR A 103 -2.10 16.17 5.28
C THR A 103 -2.03 16.65 6.72
N GLN A 104 -2.31 15.78 7.69
CA GLN A 104 -2.41 16.16 9.09
C GLN A 104 -1.15 15.91 9.91
N CYS A 105 -0.29 14.98 9.46
CA CYS A 105 0.83 14.49 10.27
C CYS A 105 2.19 14.86 9.68
N ASN A 106 3.16 15.16 10.56
CA ASN A 106 4.57 15.26 10.18
C ASN A 106 5.25 13.89 10.16
N LEU A 107 4.81 12.99 11.04
CA LEU A 107 5.35 11.64 11.21
C LEU A 107 4.19 10.65 11.39
N VAL A 108 4.38 9.39 10.99
CA VAL A 108 3.41 8.32 11.24
C VAL A 108 4.12 7.10 11.83
N ILE A 109 3.48 6.46 12.81
CA ILE A 109 3.84 5.15 13.34
C ILE A 109 2.68 4.21 13.02
N GLU A 110 2.93 3.22 12.17
CA GLU A 110 1.99 2.13 11.93
C GLU A 110 2.29 0.99 12.90
N ALA A 111 1.26 0.53 13.62
CA ALA A 111 1.39 -0.67 14.44
C ALA A 111 1.64 -1.89 13.54
N LEU A 112 2.71 -2.64 13.78
CA LEU A 112 2.95 -3.90 13.11
C LEU A 112 2.54 -5.06 14.03
N ALA A 113 2.14 -6.17 13.43
CA ALA A 113 1.94 -7.40 14.16
C ALA A 113 2.41 -8.58 13.31
N ASP A 114 3.01 -9.55 13.97
CA ASP A 114 3.38 -10.87 13.44
C ASP A 114 2.13 -11.61 12.90
#